data_AF-A0A7V1IIZ0-F1
#
_entry.id   AF-A0A7V1IIZ0-F1
#
_cell.length_a   1.000
_cell.length_b   1.000
_cell.length_c   1.000
_cell.angle_alpha   90.00
_cell.angle_beta   90.00
_cell.angle_gamma   90.00
#
_symmetry.space_group_name_H-M   'P 1'
#
loop_
_entity.id
_entity.type
_entity.pdbx_description
1 polymer ?
#
loop_
_entity_poly.entity_id
_entity_poly.type
_entity_poly.pdbx_seq_one_letter_code
_entity_poly.pdbx_strand_id
1 'polypeptide(L)'
;MVLRPFDRDRLKEEFDHAVPFRHVVIDGFLEPDFAMEVADAFPTFEEALEQGFAFNFVNERKKVQISDAGAFPAPVARLNEALAAPGFLADLEYITGIHGLLADPDLLGGGMHVTGPHGRLDVHL
;
A
#
# COMPACT_ATOMS: atom_id res chain seq x y z
N MET A 1 -10.06 7.41 13.89
CA MET A 1 -8.80 6.68 13.66
C MET A 1 -9.04 5.83 12.42
N VAL A 2 -8.15 5.82 11.43
CA VAL A 2 -8.39 5.09 10.17
C VAL A 2 -7.90 3.63 10.20
N LEU A 3 -6.94 3.36 11.09
CA LEU A 3 -6.39 2.04 11.35
C LEU A 3 -7.09 1.42 12.56
N ARG A 4 -7.37 0.12 12.49
CA ARG A 4 -7.84 -0.67 13.62
C ARG A 4 -6.66 -1.16 14.45
N PRO A 5 -6.83 -1.34 15.78
CA PRO A 5 -5.80 -1.94 16.60
C PRO A 5 -5.55 -3.39 16.19
N PHE A 6 -4.29 -3.82 16.27
CA PHE A 6 -3.84 -5.18 16.02
C PHE A 6 -2.85 -5.62 17.10
N ASP A 7 -2.73 -6.93 17.30
CA ASP A 7 -1.82 -7.52 18.28
C ASP A 7 -0.42 -7.67 17.67
N ARG A 8 0.44 -6.69 17.95
CA ARG A 8 1.81 -6.66 17.39
C ARG A 8 2.69 -7.83 17.84
N ASP A 9 2.43 -8.42 19.00
CA ASP A 9 3.22 -9.54 19.53
C ASP A 9 2.87 -10.81 18.73
N ARG A 10 1.57 -11.04 18.52
CA ARG A 10 1.08 -12.12 17.65
C ARG A 10 1.59 -11.97 16.21
N LEU A 11 1.49 -10.76 15.63
CA LEU A 11 1.94 -10.49 14.26
C LEU A 11 3.46 -10.68 14.11
N LYS A 12 4.23 -10.37 15.14
CA LYS A 12 5.68 -10.62 15.17
C LYS A 12 5.98 -12.11 15.09
N GLU A 13 5.31 -12.93 15.91
CA GLU A 13 5.47 -14.39 15.88
C GLU A 13 5.08 -14.97 14.51
N GLU A 14 3.96 -14.51 13.94
CA GLU A 14 3.52 -14.89 12.60
C GLU A 14 4.57 -14.52 11.55
N PHE A 15 5.09 -13.29 11.57
CA PHE A 15 6.12 -12.82 10.65
C PHE A 15 7.42 -13.64 10.73
N ASP A 16 7.86 -13.96 11.96
CA ASP A 16 9.12 -14.66 12.22
C ASP A 16 9.06 -16.15 11.81
N HIS A 17 7.87 -16.76 11.83
CA HIS A 17 7.68 -18.17 11.51
C HIS A 17 7.05 -18.46 10.15
N ALA A 18 6.64 -17.42 9.42
CA ALA A 18 6.03 -17.58 8.11
C ALA A 18 7.00 -18.18 7.07
N VAL A 19 6.44 -19.04 6.21
CA VAL A 19 7.15 -19.74 5.12
C VAL A 19 6.45 -19.47 3.78
N PRO A 20 7.16 -19.47 2.63
CA PRO A 20 8.58 -19.78 2.43
C PRO A 20 9.55 -18.64 2.75
N PHE A 21 9.03 -17.45 3.06
CA PHE A 21 9.78 -16.29 3.54
C PHE A 21 8.95 -15.55 4.60
N ARG A 22 9.62 -14.72 5.40
CA ARG A 22 9.01 -13.92 6.47
C ARG A 22 7.97 -12.95 5.87
N HIS A 23 6.71 -13.13 6.24
CA HIS A 23 5.59 -12.29 5.84
C HIS A 23 4.48 -12.36 6.90
N VAL A 24 3.59 -11.38 6.92
CA VAL A 24 2.44 -11.36 7.84
C VAL A 24 1.22 -10.83 7.12
N VAL A 25 0.03 -11.28 7.54
CA VAL A 25 -1.27 -10.80 7.05
C VAL A 25 -2.01 -10.15 8.21
N ILE A 26 -2.46 -8.90 8.02
CA ILE A 26 -3.21 -8.15 9.04
C ILE A 26 -4.64 -7.99 8.55
N ASP A 27 -5.51 -8.92 8.92
CA ASP A 27 -6.92 -8.88 8.53
C ASP A 27 -7.66 -7.70 9.17
N GLY A 28 -8.44 -6.98 8.36
CA GLY A 28 -9.26 -5.88 8.83
C GLY A 28 -8.47 -4.74 9.45
N PHE A 29 -7.28 -4.44 8.91
CA PHE A 29 -6.38 -3.39 9.41
C PHE A 29 -6.96 -1.97 9.29
N LEU A 30 -7.88 -1.73 8.34
CA LEU A 30 -8.63 -0.47 8.22
C LEU A 30 -9.99 -0.55 8.91
N GLU A 31 -10.47 0.60 9.37
CA GLU A 31 -11.89 0.75 9.70
C GLU A 31 -12.75 0.41 8.46
N PRO A 32 -13.77 -0.45 8.55
CA PRO A 32 -14.51 -0.95 7.38
C PRO A 32 -15.10 0.16 6.51
N ASP A 33 -15.71 1.17 7.12
CA ASP A 33 -16.31 2.29 6.39
C ASP A 33 -15.24 3.12 5.69
N PHE A 34 -14.08 3.33 6.32
CA PHE A 34 -12.96 4.03 5.70
C PHE A 34 -12.32 3.23 4.56
N ALA A 35 -12.26 1.90 4.67
CA ALA A 35 -11.79 1.05 3.58
C ALA A 35 -12.69 1.20 2.34
N MET A 36 -14.01 1.28 2.52
CA MET A 36 -14.96 1.55 1.44
C MET A 36 -14.79 2.96 0.88
N GLU A 37 -14.63 3.98 1.73
CA GLU A 37 -14.33 5.36 1.27
C GLU A 37 -13.06 5.43 0.41
N VAL A 38 -12.01 4.70 0.80
CA VAL A 38 -10.78 4.60 0.00
C VAL A 38 -11.06 3.90 -1.31
N ALA A 39 -11.72 2.73 -1.30
CA ALA A 39 -12.03 1.97 -2.50
C ALA A 39 -12.86 2.77 -3.51
N ASP A 40 -13.89 3.48 -3.04
CA ASP A 40 -14.77 4.30 -3.87
C ASP A 40 -14.06 5.54 -4.44
N ALA A 41 -12.96 5.97 -3.81
CA ALA A 41 -12.17 7.11 -4.27
C ALA A 41 -11.07 6.74 -5.26
N PHE A 42 -10.80 5.44 -5.50
CA PHE A 42 -9.80 5.04 -6.49
C PHE A 42 -10.25 5.45 -7.91
N PRO A 43 -9.36 6.02 -8.73
CA PRO A 43 -9.69 6.37 -10.10
C PRO A 43 -9.96 5.11 -10.93
N THR A 44 -10.82 5.24 -11.92
CA THR A 44 -10.93 4.25 -13.00
C THR A 44 -9.59 4.12 -13.75
N PHE A 45 -9.42 3.05 -14.53
CA PHE A 45 -8.19 2.87 -15.30
C PHE A 45 -7.96 4.00 -16.31
N GLU A 46 -9.03 4.46 -16.94
CA GLU A 46 -9.03 5.58 -17.88
C GLU A 46 -8.64 6.90 -17.21
N GLU A 47 -9.21 7.20 -16.04
CA GLU A 47 -8.85 8.39 -15.25
C GLU A 47 -7.41 8.33 -14.74
N ALA A 48 -6.95 7.13 -14.34
CA ALA A 48 -5.58 6.94 -13.89
C ALA A 48 -4.58 7.21 -15.01
N LEU A 49 -4.87 6.81 -16.26
CA LEU A 49 -4.01 7.08 -17.43
C LEU A 49 -3.77 8.57 -17.67
N GLU A 50 -4.70 9.44 -17.26
CA GLU A 50 -4.57 10.90 -17.39
C GLU A 50 -3.72 11.52 -16.28
N GLN A 51 -3.60 10.85 -15.13
CA GLN A 51 -3.00 11.38 -13.90
C GLN A 51 -1.66 10.73 -13.54
N GLY A 52 -1.39 9.52 -14.04
CA GLY A 52 -0.28 8.68 -13.61
C GLY A 52 0.71 8.28 -14.71
N PHE A 53 1.74 7.55 -14.30
CA PHE A 53 2.70 6.95 -15.20
C PHE A 53 2.23 5.55 -15.63
N ALA A 54 2.03 5.34 -16.92
CA ALA A 54 1.65 4.05 -17.48
C ALA A 54 2.88 3.15 -17.69
N PHE A 55 2.92 2.01 -16.99
CA PHE A 55 3.88 0.95 -17.24
C PHE A 55 3.51 0.21 -18.54
N ASN A 56 4.33 0.42 -19.57
CA ASN A 56 4.22 -0.25 -20.87
C ASN A 56 5.47 -1.12 -21.17
N PHE A 57 6.01 -1.76 -20.14
CA PHE A 57 7.16 -2.66 -20.29
C PHE A 57 6.71 -4.04 -20.77
N VAL A 58 7.62 -4.85 -21.30
CA VAL A 58 7.30 -6.20 -21.81
C VAL A 58 6.68 -7.10 -20.71
N ASN A 59 7.01 -6.83 -19.44
CA ASN A 59 6.60 -7.60 -18.26
C ASN A 59 5.45 -6.96 -17.45
N GLU A 60 5.12 -5.67 -17.70
CA GLU A 60 4.01 -4.97 -17.03
C GLU A 60 3.17 -4.27 -18.10
N ARG A 61 1.91 -4.71 -18.25
CA ARG A 61 0.97 -4.14 -19.22
C ARG A 61 -0.25 -3.59 -18.51
N LYS A 62 -0.71 -2.41 -18.95
CA LYS A 62 -1.93 -1.75 -18.45
C LYS A 62 -1.93 -1.56 -16.93
N LYS A 63 -0.80 -1.16 -16.37
CA LYS A 63 -0.68 -0.72 -14.98
C LYS A 63 -0.33 0.75 -14.99
N VAL A 64 -1.04 1.53 -14.19
CA VAL A 64 -0.75 2.95 -13.99
C VAL A 64 -0.41 3.18 -12.53
N GLN A 65 0.63 3.97 -12.28
CA GLN A 65 1.00 4.43 -10.95
C GLN A 65 0.81 5.93 -10.84
N ILE A 66 0.19 6.36 -9.75
CA ILE A 66 0.13 7.75 -9.32
C ILE A 66 0.93 7.85 -8.03
N SER A 67 2.12 8.45 -8.10
CA SER A 67 3.02 8.64 -6.97
C SER A 67 3.01 10.08 -6.43
N ASP A 68 2.46 11.03 -7.18
CA ASP A 68 2.24 12.39 -6.69
C ASP A 68 1.14 12.39 -5.63
N ALA A 69 1.53 12.43 -4.36
CA ALA A 69 0.60 12.47 -3.24
C ALA A 69 -0.32 13.70 -3.26
N GLY A 70 0.07 14.79 -3.92
CA GLY A 70 -0.76 15.98 -4.10
C GLY A 70 -1.96 15.74 -5.02
N ALA A 71 -1.90 14.71 -5.87
CA ALA A 71 -3.00 14.29 -6.75
C ALA A 71 -3.94 13.27 -6.08
N PHE A 72 -3.66 12.85 -4.84
CA PHE A 72 -4.46 11.80 -4.20
C PHE A 72 -5.85 12.32 -3.82
N PRO A 73 -6.91 11.55 -4.12
CA PRO A 73 -8.23 11.77 -3.54
C PRO A 73 -8.15 11.79 -2.01
N ALA A 74 -8.97 12.61 -1.36
CA ALA A 74 -8.85 12.86 0.08
C ALA A 74 -8.84 11.58 0.97
N PRO A 75 -9.63 10.52 0.70
CA PRO A 75 -9.51 9.27 1.45
C PRO A 75 -8.15 8.58 1.28
N VAL A 76 -7.61 8.57 0.06
CA VAL A 76 -6.30 7.98 -0.24
C VAL A 76 -5.17 8.80 0.38
N ALA A 77 -5.27 10.13 0.37
CA ALA A 77 -4.30 11.00 1.04
C ALA A 77 -4.24 10.71 2.55
N ARG A 78 -5.41 10.57 3.22
CA ARG A 78 -5.48 10.18 4.63
C ARG A 78 -4.89 8.79 4.89
N LEU A 79 -5.09 7.84 3.98
CA LEU A 79 -4.47 6.51 4.08
C LEU A 79 -2.95 6.61 3.97
N ASN A 80 -2.44 7.37 3.00
CA ASN A 80 -1.01 7.60 2.81
C ASN A 80 -0.37 8.22 4.06
N GLU A 81 -1.00 9.25 4.64
CA GLU A 81 -0.57 9.87 5.89
C GLU A 81 -0.53 8.87 7.06
N ALA A 82 -1.54 8.01 7.17
CA ALA A 82 -1.60 6.99 8.24
C ALA A 82 -0.52 5.91 8.09
N LEU A 83 -0.22 5.49 6.86
CA LEU A 83 0.85 4.53 6.57
C LEU A 83 2.25 5.14 6.72
N ALA A 84 2.38 6.45 6.55
CA ALA A 84 3.62 7.20 6.80
C ALA A 84 3.80 7.64 8.27
N ALA A 85 2.77 7.46 9.10
CA ALA A 85 2.77 7.99 10.46
C ALA A 85 3.83 7.28 11.33
N PRO A 86 4.54 8.01 12.22
CA PRO A 86 5.57 7.43 13.08
C PRO A 86 5.10 6.23 13.92
N GLY A 87 3.83 6.22 14.34
CA GLY A 87 3.26 5.10 15.10
C GLY A 87 3.17 3.82 14.27
N PHE A 88 2.68 3.92 13.03
CA PHE A 88 2.59 2.76 12.14
C PHE A 88 3.97 2.25 11.73
N LEU A 89 4.92 3.17 11.46
CA LEU A 89 6.32 2.79 11.22
C LEU A 89 6.90 2.04 12.41
N ALA A 90 6.72 2.54 13.64
CA ALA A 90 7.22 1.87 14.85
C ALA A 90 6.60 0.47 15.05
N ASP A 91 5.32 0.29 14.72
CA ASP A 91 4.68 -1.03 14.76
C ASP A 91 5.27 -1.97 13.70
N LEU A 92 5.52 -1.49 12.48
CA LEU A 92 6.18 -2.28 11.43
C LEU A 92 7.62 -2.65 11.82
N GLU A 93 8.38 -1.72 12.41
CA GLU A 93 9.73 -2.00 12.91
C GLU A 93 9.70 -3.10 13.98
N TYR A 94 8.74 -3.02 14.91
CA TYR A 94 8.58 -4.00 15.97
C TYR A 94 8.25 -5.39 15.41
N ILE A 95 7.26 -5.48 14.53
CA ILE A 95 6.78 -6.73 13.94
C ILE A 95 7.88 -7.37 13.09
N THR A 96 8.53 -6.58 12.22
CA THR A 96 9.47 -7.11 11.24
C THR A 96 10.90 -7.27 11.78
N GLY A 97 11.25 -6.53 12.83
CA GLY A 97 12.62 -6.40 13.33
C GLY A 97 13.53 -5.57 12.41
N ILE A 98 12.98 -4.87 11.41
CA ILE A 98 13.73 -3.97 10.54
C ILE A 98 13.76 -2.60 11.23
N HIS A 99 14.96 -2.12 11.58
CA HIS A 99 15.13 -0.87 12.30
C HIS A 99 15.43 0.30 11.36
N GLY A 100 14.94 1.49 11.71
CA GLY A 100 15.15 2.71 10.96
C GLY A 100 14.27 2.83 9.72
N LEU A 101 13.02 2.33 9.78
CA LEU A 101 12.06 2.47 8.68
C LEU A 101 11.73 3.95 8.45
N LEU A 102 11.78 4.36 7.19
CA LEU A 102 11.44 5.70 6.75
C LEU A 102 10.23 5.62 5.82
N ALA A 103 9.27 6.52 6.01
CA ALA A 103 8.26 6.75 4.99
C ALA A 103 8.93 7.36 3.75
N ASP A 104 8.52 6.91 2.56
CA ASP A 104 8.99 7.47 1.30
C ASP A 104 8.05 8.60 0.84
N PRO A 105 8.46 9.88 0.95
CA PRO A 105 7.62 11.00 0.52
C PRO A 105 7.44 11.05 -1.01
N ASP A 106 8.35 10.46 -1.78
CA ASP A 106 8.33 10.48 -3.24
C ASP A 106 7.54 9.28 -3.82
N LEU A 107 7.18 8.32 -2.96
CA LEU A 107 6.42 7.11 -3.29
C LEU A 107 7.00 6.39 -4.53
N LEU A 108 8.33 6.24 -4.59
CA LEU A 108 9.03 5.54 -5.66
C LEU A 108 8.67 4.06 -5.63
N GLY A 109 7.91 3.63 -6.64
CA GLY A 109 7.31 2.29 -6.67
C GLY A 109 6.10 2.11 -5.73
N GLY A 110 5.68 3.15 -5.00
CA GLY A 110 4.51 3.18 -4.12
C GLY A 110 3.31 3.95 -4.71
N GLY A 111 2.43 4.47 -3.85
CA GLY A 111 1.26 5.25 -4.25
C GLY A 111 0.09 4.43 -4.77
N MET A 112 -0.80 5.03 -5.56
CA MET A 112 -1.94 4.33 -6.13
C MET A 112 -1.52 3.56 -7.37
N HIS A 113 -1.76 2.25 -7.39
CA HIS A 113 -1.61 1.44 -8.60
C HIS A 113 -2.99 0.98 -9.09
N VAL A 114 -3.27 1.21 -10.38
CA VAL A 114 -4.49 0.76 -11.04
C VAL A 114 -4.10 -0.16 -12.19
N THR A 115 -4.66 -1.37 -12.19
CA THR A 115 -4.41 -2.38 -13.24
C THR A 115 -5.68 -2.61 -14.04
N GLY A 116 -5.64 -2.32 -15.33
CA GLY A 116 -6.78 -2.48 -16.22
C GLY A 116 -7.05 -3.95 -16.58
N PRO A 117 -8.15 -4.23 -17.32
CA PRO A 117 -8.49 -5.59 -17.73
C PRO A 117 -7.37 -6.27 -18.52
N HIS A 118 -7.02 -7.49 -18.12
CA HIS A 118 -5.89 -8.29 -18.61
C HIS A 118 -4.50 -7.73 -18.29
N GLY A 119 -4.40 -6.76 -17.37
CA GLY A 119 -3.12 -6.33 -16.83
C GLY A 119 -2.48 -7.41 -15.97
N ARG A 120 -1.15 -7.38 -15.87
CA ARG A 120 -0.37 -8.36 -15.09
C ARG A 120 0.83 -7.67 -14.44
N LEU A 121 1.23 -8.21 -13.30
CA LEU A 121 2.52 -7.97 -12.65
C LEU A 121 3.27 -9.30 -12.64
N ASP A 122 4.38 -9.38 -13.37
CA ASP A 122 5.17 -10.60 -13.46
C ASP A 122 6.02 -10.82 -12.18
N VAL A 123 6.56 -12.03 -12.00
CA VAL A 123 7.43 -12.35 -10.85
C VAL A 123 8.75 -11.62 -10.99
N HIS A 124 9.15 -10.92 -9.92
CA HIS A 124 10.40 -10.18 -9.81
C HIS A 124 11.10 -10.54 -8.48
N LEU A 125 12.43 -10.52 -8.47
CA LEU A 125 13.27 -10.77 -7.29
C LEU A 125 13.83 -9.47 -6.73
#